data_AF-A0A960JJX2-F1
#
_entry.id   AF-A0A960JJX2-F1
#
_cell.length_a   1.000
_cell.length_b   1.000
_cell.length_c   1.000
_cell.angle_alpha   90.00
_cell.angle_beta   90.00
_cell.angle_gamma   90.00
#
_symmetry.space_group_name_H-M   'P 1'
#
loop_
_entity.id
_entity.type
_entity.pdbx_description
1 polymer ?
#
loop_
_entity_poly.entity_id
_entity_poly.type
_entity_poly.pdbx_seq_one_letter_code
_entity_poly.pdbx_strand_id
1 'polypeptide(L)'
;PLQILSRWNWKSAMLGAILRAFFYFAVYKASKESFLVTITAMIVEFSFRFFTSGASGALVQSFRRATPAWFATLIVTVSLPVISHTIEYSTHYIQEAYFANVFAASENNARQKAFAISVLFSVLSAMFNIFVMRNGVLLVGAGEETNSFSSDLKKIPRLILEFTSYLPIKMIDFVIARNFINALGIFIGFGLTVGGVLGFFRGKWSWAWTTALGAWAIMFVWTIIVAIGSHFLYNRADR
;
A
#
# COMPACT_ATOMS: atom_id res chain seq x y z
N PRO A 1 7.75 -12.32 -19.88
CA PRO A 1 6.35 -11.91 -20.17
C PRO A 1 5.33 -13.04 -19.94
N LEU A 2 5.53 -14.23 -20.53
CA LEU A 2 4.62 -15.38 -20.38
C LEU A 2 4.45 -15.87 -18.93
N GLN A 3 5.50 -15.77 -18.10
CA GLN A 3 5.43 -16.16 -16.68
C GLN A 3 4.48 -15.29 -15.83
N ILE A 4 4.22 -14.05 -16.25
CA ILE A 4 3.30 -13.14 -15.53
C ILE A 4 1.84 -13.55 -15.79
N LEU A 5 1.53 -13.95 -17.03
CA LEU A 5 0.21 -14.49 -17.41
C LEU A 5 0.01 -15.91 -16.87
N SER A 6 1.04 -16.76 -16.93
CA SER A 6 0.94 -18.15 -16.46
C SER A 6 0.97 -18.27 -14.93
N ARG A 7 1.49 -17.27 -14.21
CA ARG A 7 1.52 -17.21 -12.74
C ARG A 7 0.71 -16.02 -12.21
N TRP A 8 -0.36 -15.67 -12.90
CA TRP A 8 -1.29 -14.64 -12.46
C TRP A 8 -1.68 -14.88 -11.00
N ASN A 9 -1.40 -13.91 -10.12
CA ASN A 9 -1.48 -14.12 -8.68
C ASN A 9 -2.91 -13.93 -8.18
N TRP A 10 -3.71 -14.99 -8.27
CA TRP A 10 -5.12 -14.98 -7.89
C TRP A 10 -5.35 -14.65 -6.41
N LYS A 11 -4.39 -14.95 -5.52
CA LYS A 11 -4.51 -14.67 -4.09
C LYS A 11 -4.40 -13.17 -3.81
N SER A 12 -3.39 -12.54 -4.41
CA SER A 12 -3.24 -11.07 -4.35
C SER A 12 -4.42 -10.39 -5.04
N ALA A 13 -4.90 -10.96 -6.16
CA ALA A 13 -6.08 -10.49 -6.88
C ALA A 13 -7.33 -10.46 -6.01
N MET A 14 -7.64 -11.60 -5.38
CA MET A 14 -8.82 -11.77 -4.54
C MET A 14 -8.77 -10.86 -3.31
N LEU A 15 -7.65 -10.85 -2.59
CA LEU A 15 -7.49 -10.02 -1.40
C LEU A 15 -7.57 -8.53 -1.75
N GLY A 16 -6.92 -8.10 -2.84
CA GLY A 16 -6.94 -6.72 -3.31
C GLY A 16 -8.32 -6.27 -3.76
N ALA A 17 -9.05 -7.11 -4.49
CA ALA A 17 -10.41 -6.82 -4.96
C ALA A 17 -11.41 -6.75 -3.80
N ILE A 18 -11.34 -7.67 -2.83
CA ILE A 18 -12.20 -7.67 -1.63
C ILE A 18 -11.97 -6.42 -0.79
N LEU A 19 -10.72 -6.11 -0.44
CA LEU A 19 -10.40 -4.94 0.39
C LEU A 19 -10.87 -3.64 -0.27
N ARG A 20 -10.72 -3.52 -1.59
CA ARG A 20 -11.22 -2.35 -2.32
C ARG A 20 -12.74 -2.31 -2.43
N ALA A 21 -13.41 -3.43 -2.67
CA ALA A 21 -14.87 -3.48 -2.67
C ALA A 21 -15.45 -3.03 -1.32
N PHE A 22 -14.85 -3.47 -0.20
CA PHE A 22 -15.23 -2.99 1.14
C PHE A 22 -14.97 -1.50 1.35
N PHE A 23 -13.84 -0.98 0.85
CA PHE A 23 -13.54 0.44 0.93
C PHE A 23 -14.58 1.27 0.16
N TYR A 24 -14.89 0.90 -1.08
CA TYR A 24 -15.91 1.58 -1.89
C TYR A 24 -17.30 1.48 -1.26
N PHE A 25 -17.68 0.31 -0.73
CA PHE A 25 -18.92 0.15 0.03
C PHE A 25 -19.00 1.14 1.19
N ALA A 26 -17.96 1.21 2.02
CA ALA A 26 -17.92 2.08 3.18
C ALA A 26 -18.00 3.57 2.80
N VAL A 27 -17.24 3.99 1.77
CA VAL A 27 -17.23 5.37 1.29
C VAL A 27 -18.58 5.79 0.70
N TYR A 28 -19.19 4.95 -0.14
CA TYR A 28 -20.47 5.26 -0.79
C TYR A 28 -21.62 5.24 0.22
N LYS A 29 -21.60 4.30 1.17
CA LYS A 29 -22.57 4.27 2.28
C LYS A 29 -22.42 5.49 3.19
N ALA A 30 -21.19 5.92 3.50
CA ALA A 30 -20.94 7.14 4.26
C ALA A 30 -21.40 8.40 3.52
N SER A 31 -21.36 8.38 2.19
CA SER A 31 -21.81 9.48 1.33
C SER A 31 -23.34 9.47 1.09
N LYS A 32 -24.08 8.53 1.69
CA LYS A 32 -25.54 8.37 1.56
C LYS A 32 -26.02 8.14 0.11
N GLU A 33 -25.19 7.50 -0.70
CA GLU A 33 -25.55 7.12 -2.06
C GLU A 33 -26.60 6.00 -2.09
N SER A 34 -27.31 5.87 -3.22
CA SER A 34 -28.30 4.80 -3.38
C SER A 34 -27.64 3.41 -3.35
N PHE A 35 -28.39 2.41 -2.87
CA PHE A 35 -27.89 1.04 -2.74
C PHE A 35 -27.45 0.46 -4.09
N LEU A 36 -28.21 0.73 -5.16
CA LEU A 36 -27.91 0.24 -6.50
C LEU A 36 -26.61 0.85 -7.05
N VAL A 37 -26.39 2.15 -6.83
CA VAL A 37 -25.14 2.84 -7.20
C VAL A 37 -23.95 2.28 -6.42
N THR A 38 -24.12 2.05 -5.12
CA THR A 38 -23.08 1.49 -4.25
C THR A 38 -22.65 0.10 -4.72
N ILE A 39 -23.61 -0.81 -4.97
CA ILE A 39 -23.32 -2.17 -5.44
C ILE A 39 -22.69 -2.16 -6.83
N THR A 40 -23.17 -1.31 -7.74
CA THR A 40 -22.61 -1.19 -9.09
C THR A 40 -21.15 -0.73 -9.01
N ALA A 41 -20.84 0.29 -8.21
CA ALA A 41 -19.47 0.76 -8.00
C ALA A 41 -18.57 -0.34 -7.40
N MET A 42 -19.08 -1.11 -6.43
CA MET A 42 -18.35 -2.24 -5.85
C MET A 42 -18.02 -3.32 -6.88
N ILE A 43 -18.98 -3.73 -7.72
CA ILE A 43 -18.80 -4.79 -8.71
C ILE A 43 -17.82 -4.38 -9.80
N VAL A 44 -17.93 -3.13 -10.29
CA VAL A 44 -17.01 -2.58 -11.29
C VAL A 44 -15.59 -2.55 -10.73
N GLU A 45 -15.41 -2.00 -9.53
CA GLU A 45 -14.08 -1.91 -8.90
C GLU A 45 -13.53 -3.30 -8.57
N PHE A 46 -14.36 -4.21 -8.07
CA PHE A 46 -13.97 -5.59 -7.79
C PHE A 46 -13.46 -6.27 -9.06
N SER A 47 -14.22 -6.19 -10.16
CA SER A 47 -13.87 -6.85 -11.42
C SER A 47 -12.60 -6.28 -12.01
N PHE A 48 -12.53 -4.94 -12.13
CA PHE A 48 -11.35 -4.25 -12.63
C PHE A 48 -10.10 -4.57 -11.78
N ARG A 49 -10.24 -4.54 -10.46
CA ARG A 49 -9.13 -4.81 -9.54
C ARG A 49 -8.73 -6.25 -9.53
N PHE A 50 -9.66 -7.19 -9.63
CA PHE A 50 -9.33 -8.60 -9.70
C PHE A 50 -8.32 -8.85 -10.82
N PHE A 51 -8.66 -8.46 -12.06
CA PHE A 51 -7.77 -8.64 -13.21
C PHE A 51 -6.43 -7.92 -13.09
N THR A 52 -6.46 -6.62 -12.73
CA THR A 52 -5.25 -5.78 -12.69
C THR A 52 -4.31 -6.12 -11.54
N SER A 53 -4.85 -6.44 -10.36
CA SER A 53 -4.03 -6.75 -9.18
C SER A 53 -3.41 -8.13 -9.22
N GLY A 54 -3.99 -9.11 -9.93
CA GLY A 54 -3.32 -10.40 -10.13
C GLY A 54 -2.11 -10.32 -11.06
N ALA A 55 -2.16 -9.47 -12.09
CA ALA A 55 -1.00 -9.21 -12.96
C ALA A 55 0.09 -8.45 -12.19
N SER A 56 -0.31 -7.42 -11.42
CA SER A 56 0.59 -6.67 -10.55
C SER A 56 1.23 -7.58 -9.50
N GLY A 57 0.44 -8.44 -8.84
CA GLY A 57 0.92 -9.39 -7.85
C GLY A 57 1.86 -10.45 -8.42
N ALA A 58 1.66 -10.88 -9.66
CA ALA A 58 2.60 -11.76 -10.36
C ALA A 58 3.93 -11.05 -10.65
N LEU A 59 3.89 -9.77 -11.04
CA LEU A 59 5.09 -8.95 -11.21
C LEU A 59 5.82 -8.80 -9.87
N VAL A 60 5.15 -8.38 -8.80
CA VAL A 60 5.74 -8.29 -7.45
C VAL A 60 6.37 -9.63 -7.04
N GLN A 61 5.66 -10.73 -7.26
CA GLN A 61 6.12 -12.07 -6.92
C GLN A 61 7.43 -12.44 -7.63
N SER A 62 7.64 -11.97 -8.86
CA SER A 62 8.89 -12.20 -9.60
C SER A 62 10.10 -11.50 -8.96
N PHE A 63 9.88 -10.37 -8.28
CA PHE A 63 10.90 -9.63 -7.55
C PHE A 63 11.13 -10.12 -6.11
N ARG A 64 10.37 -11.12 -5.64
CA ARG A 64 10.43 -11.55 -4.23
C ARG A 64 11.85 -11.99 -3.82
N ARG A 65 12.55 -12.73 -4.70
CA ARG A 65 13.92 -13.23 -4.45
C ARG A 65 15.02 -12.31 -4.99
N ALA A 66 14.67 -11.15 -5.54
CA ALA A 66 15.65 -10.24 -6.13
C ALA A 66 16.52 -9.58 -5.05
N THR A 67 17.84 -9.59 -5.28
CA THR A 67 18.88 -8.99 -4.43
C THR A 67 19.58 -7.86 -5.18
N PRO A 68 19.88 -6.71 -4.54
CA PRO A 68 19.65 -6.38 -3.14
C PRO A 68 18.19 -6.02 -2.83
N ALA A 69 17.76 -6.32 -1.60
CA ALA A 69 16.36 -6.30 -1.21
C ALA A 69 15.70 -4.90 -1.34
N TRP A 70 16.41 -3.85 -0.93
CA TRP A 70 15.93 -2.47 -0.96
C TRP A 70 15.73 -1.98 -2.40
N PHE A 71 16.60 -2.37 -3.33
CA PHE A 71 16.54 -1.93 -4.71
C PHE A 71 15.37 -2.58 -5.46
N ALA A 72 15.13 -3.87 -5.24
CA ALA A 72 13.96 -4.54 -5.77
C ALA A 72 12.65 -3.95 -5.21
N THR A 73 12.60 -3.62 -3.91
CA THR A 73 11.45 -2.91 -3.33
C THR A 73 11.25 -1.55 -3.98
N LEU A 74 12.33 -0.79 -4.23
CA LEU A 74 12.25 0.51 -4.90
C LEU A 74 11.72 0.37 -6.33
N ILE A 75 12.26 -0.56 -7.12
CA ILE A 75 11.81 -0.83 -8.48
C ILE A 75 10.33 -1.15 -8.51
N VAL A 76 9.87 -2.10 -7.69
CA VAL A 76 8.46 -2.52 -7.67
C VAL A 76 7.54 -1.39 -7.23
N THR A 77 7.95 -0.67 -6.19
CA THR A 77 7.18 0.44 -5.60
C THR A 77 7.06 1.65 -6.52
N VAL A 78 8.04 1.89 -7.40
CA VAL A 78 8.01 2.99 -8.37
C VAL A 78 7.38 2.54 -9.69
N SER A 79 7.80 1.41 -10.24
CA SER A 79 7.36 0.96 -11.56
C SER A 79 5.86 0.66 -11.62
N LEU A 80 5.29 0.01 -10.60
CA LEU A 80 3.87 -0.35 -10.60
C LEU A 80 2.96 0.90 -10.62
N PRO A 81 3.12 1.88 -9.71
CA PRO A 81 2.35 3.12 -9.80
C PRO A 81 2.62 3.87 -11.10
N VAL A 82 3.87 4.01 -11.54
CA VAL A 82 4.18 4.72 -12.80
C VAL A 82 3.44 4.10 -13.98
N ILE A 83 3.49 2.77 -14.14
CA ILE A 83 2.78 2.07 -15.22
C ILE A 83 1.27 2.23 -15.07
N SER A 84 0.72 1.96 -13.87
CA SER A 84 -0.72 2.04 -13.61
C SER A 84 -1.27 3.44 -13.90
N HIS A 85 -0.56 4.48 -13.46
CA HIS A 85 -1.00 5.85 -13.62
C HIS A 85 -0.72 6.40 -15.02
N THR A 86 0.29 5.88 -15.73
CA THR A 86 0.47 6.20 -17.16
C THR A 86 -0.70 5.65 -17.98
N ILE A 87 -1.15 4.43 -17.69
CA ILE A 87 -2.33 3.83 -18.33
C ILE A 87 -3.57 4.66 -17.98
N GLU A 88 -3.80 4.97 -16.71
CA GLU A 88 -4.92 5.78 -16.25
C GLU A 88 -4.94 7.15 -16.94
N TYR A 89 -3.81 7.86 -16.95
CA TYR A 89 -3.67 9.15 -17.65
C TYR A 89 -3.95 9.02 -19.15
N SER A 90 -3.42 7.99 -19.81
CA SER A 90 -3.61 7.77 -21.25
C SER A 90 -5.07 7.46 -21.58
N THR A 91 -5.73 6.60 -20.82
CA THR A 91 -7.15 6.26 -21.00
C THR A 91 -8.03 7.51 -20.87
N HIS A 92 -7.67 8.39 -19.95
CA HIS A 92 -8.38 9.63 -19.73
C HIS A 92 -8.13 10.68 -20.82
N TYR A 93 -6.88 10.82 -21.27
CA TYR A 93 -6.55 11.69 -22.39
C TYR A 93 -7.32 11.26 -23.66
N ILE A 94 -7.37 9.95 -23.93
CA ILE A 94 -8.12 9.39 -25.07
C ILE A 94 -9.63 9.62 -24.90
N GLN A 95 -10.18 9.43 -23.70
CA GLN A 95 -11.60 9.72 -23.42
C GLN A 95 -11.93 11.19 -23.70
N GLU A 96 -11.10 12.12 -23.23
CA GLU A 96 -11.32 13.56 -23.40
C GLU A 96 -11.11 14.00 -24.86
N ALA A 97 -10.11 13.46 -25.55
CA ALA A 97 -9.80 13.83 -26.92
C ALA A 97 -10.77 13.25 -27.96
N TYR A 98 -11.28 12.02 -27.75
CA TYR A 98 -12.03 11.29 -28.78
C TYR A 98 -13.46 10.91 -28.37
N PHE A 99 -13.77 10.82 -27.07
CA PHE A 99 -15.05 10.33 -26.57
C PHE A 99 -15.81 11.33 -25.70
N ALA A 100 -15.41 12.61 -25.70
CA ALA A 100 -16.06 13.67 -24.92
C ALA A 100 -17.56 13.83 -25.23
N ASN A 101 -17.99 13.48 -26.44
CA ASN A 101 -19.39 13.55 -26.86
C ASN A 101 -20.25 12.38 -26.33
N VAL A 102 -19.63 11.31 -25.81
CA VAL A 102 -20.31 10.08 -25.36
C VAL A 102 -20.22 9.92 -23.84
N PHE A 103 -19.09 10.29 -23.23
CA PHE A 103 -18.87 10.22 -21.80
C PHE A 103 -18.53 11.62 -21.25
N ALA A 104 -19.42 12.17 -20.42
CA ALA A 104 -19.19 13.47 -19.79
C ALA A 104 -17.83 13.50 -19.05
N ALA A 105 -16.99 14.48 -19.39
CA ALA A 105 -15.73 14.69 -18.70
C ALA A 105 -16.00 15.20 -17.28
N SER A 106 -15.32 14.63 -16.28
CA SER A 106 -15.46 15.07 -14.89
C SER A 106 -14.79 16.45 -14.71
N GLU A 107 -15.59 17.50 -14.51
CA GLU A 107 -15.13 18.91 -14.40
C GLU A 107 -14.32 19.23 -13.12
N ASN A 108 -14.10 18.28 -12.22
CA ASN A 108 -13.75 18.61 -10.84
C ASN A 108 -12.26 18.43 -10.49
N ASN A 109 -11.67 19.46 -9.88
CA ASN A 109 -10.36 19.47 -9.19
C ASN A 109 -10.22 18.41 -8.08
N ALA A 110 -11.30 17.73 -7.72
CA ALA A 110 -11.27 16.55 -6.83
C ALA A 110 -10.49 15.37 -7.43
N ARG A 111 -10.42 15.26 -8.76
CA ARG A 111 -9.77 14.17 -9.47
C ARG A 111 -8.25 14.12 -9.26
N GLN A 112 -7.58 15.27 -9.33
CA GLN A 112 -6.14 15.37 -9.05
C GLN A 112 -5.80 15.03 -7.59
N LYS A 113 -6.68 15.39 -6.65
CA LYS A 113 -6.52 15.06 -5.22
C LYS A 113 -6.74 13.57 -4.94
N ALA A 114 -7.70 12.94 -5.62
CA ALA A 114 -7.94 11.49 -5.53
C ALA A 114 -6.78 10.70 -6.15
N PHE A 115 -6.25 11.17 -7.27
CA PHE A 115 -5.09 10.60 -7.96
C PHE A 115 -3.86 10.54 -7.06
N ALA A 116 -3.50 11.66 -6.45
CA ALA A 116 -2.42 11.76 -5.46
C ALA A 116 -2.49 10.74 -4.31
N ILE A 117 -3.66 10.64 -3.68
CA ILE A 117 -3.89 9.71 -2.57
C ILE A 117 -3.81 8.26 -3.08
N SER A 118 -4.29 8.01 -4.30
CA SER A 118 -4.20 6.70 -4.93
C SER A 118 -2.76 6.28 -5.25
N VAL A 119 -1.88 7.21 -5.63
CA VAL A 119 -0.44 6.95 -5.85
C VAL A 119 0.21 6.53 -4.54
N LEU A 120 0.01 7.29 -3.47
CA LEU A 120 0.58 6.98 -2.15
C LEU A 120 0.07 5.64 -1.62
N PHE A 121 -1.22 5.36 -1.77
CA PHE A 121 -1.79 4.06 -1.42
C PHE A 121 -1.22 2.92 -2.27
N SER A 122 -0.98 3.16 -3.55
CA SER A 122 -0.39 2.17 -4.47
C SER A 122 1.08 1.88 -4.13
N VAL A 123 1.85 2.90 -3.76
CA VAL A 123 3.22 2.79 -3.25
C VAL A 123 3.25 1.93 -1.99
N LEU A 124 2.44 2.27 -0.98
CA LEU A 124 2.37 1.50 0.28
C LEU A 124 1.89 0.07 0.04
N SER A 125 0.89 -0.11 -0.83
CA SER A 125 0.37 -1.43 -1.20
C SER A 125 1.43 -2.29 -1.91
N ALA A 126 2.22 -1.70 -2.81
CA ALA A 126 3.32 -2.40 -3.50
C ALA A 126 4.44 -2.80 -2.52
N MET A 127 4.84 -1.89 -1.63
CA MET A 127 5.82 -2.18 -0.56
C MET A 127 5.35 -3.32 0.36
N PHE A 128 4.09 -3.28 0.78
CA PHE A 128 3.53 -4.33 1.62
C PHE A 128 3.39 -5.67 0.86
N ASN A 129 2.95 -5.65 -0.40
CA ASN A 129 2.85 -6.87 -1.21
C ASN A 129 4.22 -7.55 -1.38
N ILE A 130 5.28 -6.81 -1.72
CA ILE A 130 6.62 -7.42 -1.84
C ILE A 130 7.12 -7.94 -0.48
N PHE A 131 6.83 -7.23 0.61
CA PHE A 131 7.14 -7.67 1.97
C PHE A 131 6.45 -8.99 2.31
N VAL A 132 5.14 -9.10 2.08
CA VAL A 132 4.36 -10.32 2.34
C VAL A 132 4.85 -11.50 1.49
N MET A 133 5.12 -11.27 0.20
CA MET A 133 5.61 -12.31 -0.71
C MET A 133 7.04 -12.76 -0.39
N ARG A 134 7.87 -11.87 0.15
CA ARG A 134 9.20 -12.23 0.68
C ARG A 134 9.13 -13.12 1.90
N ASN A 135 8.09 -12.94 2.72
CA ASN A 135 7.82 -13.78 3.89
C ASN A 135 7.06 -15.08 3.52
N GLY A 136 6.98 -15.44 2.24
CA GLY A 136 6.40 -16.72 1.80
C GLY A 136 4.88 -16.76 1.80
N VAL A 137 4.21 -15.60 1.80
CA VAL A 137 2.75 -15.48 1.89
C VAL A 137 2.20 -14.87 0.59
N LEU A 138 0.97 -15.26 0.18
CA LEU A 138 0.35 -14.87 -1.09
C LEU A 138 1.13 -15.32 -2.34
N LEU A 139 1.86 -16.43 -2.24
CA LEU A 139 2.57 -17.02 -3.39
C LEU A 139 1.64 -17.94 -4.20
N VAL A 140 1.75 -17.88 -5.52
CA VAL A 140 1.03 -18.73 -6.48
C VAL A 140 2.02 -19.38 -7.44
N GLY A 141 1.94 -20.70 -7.62
CA GLY A 141 2.81 -21.44 -8.55
C GLY A 141 4.30 -21.40 -8.16
N ALA A 142 4.58 -21.37 -6.85
CA ALA A 142 5.90 -21.24 -6.26
C ALA A 142 6.50 -22.58 -5.78
N GLY A 143 5.98 -23.72 -6.24
CA GLY A 143 6.39 -25.04 -5.76
C GLY A 143 6.00 -25.22 -4.29
N GLU A 144 6.91 -25.78 -3.49
CA GLU A 144 6.73 -26.09 -2.06
C GLU A 144 6.42 -24.85 -1.19
N GLU A 145 6.80 -23.64 -1.62
CA GLU A 145 6.46 -22.39 -0.91
C GLU A 145 4.98 -21.99 -1.07
N THR A 146 4.21 -22.68 -1.92
CA THR A 146 2.81 -22.36 -2.19
C THR A 146 1.92 -22.90 -1.06
N ASN A 147 1.55 -22.04 -0.12
CA ASN A 147 0.60 -22.39 0.95
C ASN A 147 -0.87 -22.29 0.50
N SER A 148 -1.82 -22.78 1.30
CA SER A 148 -3.24 -22.52 1.07
C SER A 148 -3.62 -21.07 1.39
N PHE A 149 -4.65 -20.53 0.71
CA PHE A 149 -5.08 -19.14 0.93
C PHE A 149 -5.50 -18.85 2.38
N SER A 150 -6.14 -19.81 3.05
CA SER A 150 -6.52 -19.69 4.46
C SER A 150 -5.29 -19.66 5.39
N SER A 151 -4.27 -20.48 5.10
CA SER A 151 -3.00 -20.45 5.85
C SER A 151 -2.27 -19.12 5.67
N ASP A 152 -2.26 -18.59 4.44
CA ASP A 152 -1.73 -17.26 4.15
C ASP A 152 -2.47 -16.16 4.91
N LEU A 153 -3.81 -16.18 4.90
CA LEU A 153 -4.64 -15.16 5.55
C LEU A 153 -4.41 -15.12 7.08
N LYS A 154 -4.15 -16.25 7.72
CA LYS A 154 -3.81 -16.32 9.16
C LYS A 154 -2.46 -15.64 9.48
N LYS A 155 -1.53 -15.59 8.52
CA LYS A 155 -0.21 -14.96 8.70
C LYS A 155 -0.26 -13.44 8.46
N ILE A 156 -1.21 -12.95 7.68
CA ILE A 156 -1.32 -11.53 7.31
C ILE A 156 -1.38 -10.58 8.52
N PRO A 157 -2.19 -10.81 9.57
CA PRO A 157 -2.24 -9.90 10.73
C PRO A 157 -0.87 -9.70 11.39
N ARG A 158 -0.10 -10.78 11.53
CA ARG A 158 1.27 -10.73 12.05
C ARG A 158 2.19 -9.93 11.12
N LEU A 159 2.11 -10.17 9.81
CA LEU A 159 2.91 -9.45 8.82
C LEU A 159 2.56 -7.95 8.76
N ILE A 160 1.30 -7.58 8.95
CA ILE A 160 0.89 -6.18 9.09
C ILE A 160 1.61 -5.57 10.30
N LEU A 161 1.55 -6.23 11.46
CA LEU A 161 2.24 -5.76 12.67
C LEU A 161 3.75 -5.62 12.44
N GLU A 162 4.41 -6.65 11.89
CA GLU A 162 5.84 -6.61 11.58
C GLU A 162 6.19 -5.46 10.60
N PHE A 163 5.39 -5.26 9.56
CA PHE A 163 5.58 -4.17 8.60
C PHE A 163 5.42 -2.78 9.25
N THR A 164 4.35 -2.59 10.03
CA THR A 164 4.06 -1.31 10.69
C THR A 164 5.03 -0.99 11.84
N SER A 165 5.57 -2.02 12.49
CA SER A 165 6.47 -1.88 13.63
C SER A 165 7.94 -1.84 13.25
N TYR A 166 8.29 -2.07 11.98
CA TYR A 166 9.69 -2.08 11.53
C TYR A 166 10.45 -0.79 11.88
N LEU A 167 9.90 0.37 11.51
CA LEU A 167 10.54 1.67 11.81
C LEU A 167 10.60 1.95 13.32
N PRO A 168 9.51 1.79 14.10
CA PRO A 168 9.55 1.85 15.55
C PRO A 168 10.63 0.99 16.21
N ILE A 169 10.73 -0.28 15.82
CA ILE A 169 11.73 -1.21 16.36
C ILE A 169 13.13 -0.69 16.05
N LYS A 170 13.39 -0.23 14.83
CA LYS A 170 14.69 0.35 14.47
C LYS A 170 15.02 1.63 15.23
N MET A 171 14.02 2.47 15.51
CA MET A 171 14.22 3.63 16.37
C MET A 171 14.59 3.22 17.80
N ILE A 172 13.88 2.22 18.36
CA ILE A 172 14.17 1.68 19.70
C ILE A 172 15.58 1.08 19.75
N ASP A 173 15.97 0.26 18.76
CA ASP A 173 17.31 -0.32 18.65
C ASP A 173 18.39 0.76 18.69
N PHE A 174 18.21 1.85 17.92
CA PHE A 174 19.15 2.97 17.91
C PHE A 174 19.20 3.75 19.22
N VAL A 175 18.04 3.93 19.89
CA VAL A 175 17.98 4.55 21.21
C VAL A 175 18.72 3.71 22.25
N ILE A 176 18.52 2.38 22.25
CA ILE A 176 19.23 1.44 23.13
C ILE A 176 20.74 1.48 22.85
N ALA A 177 21.14 1.51 21.58
CA ALA A 177 22.53 1.65 21.16
C ALA A 177 23.13 3.05 21.39
N ARG A 178 22.39 3.97 22.03
CA ARG A 178 22.77 5.39 22.28
C ARG A 178 23.08 6.18 21.00
N ASN A 179 22.60 5.72 19.85
CA ASN A 179 22.73 6.39 18.57
C ASN A 179 21.49 7.25 18.29
N PHE A 180 21.35 8.33 19.06
CA PHE A 180 20.19 9.21 18.98
C PHE A 180 20.06 9.93 17.63
N ILE A 181 21.18 10.17 16.94
CA ILE A 181 21.19 10.82 15.63
C ILE A 181 20.44 9.96 14.60
N ASN A 182 20.70 8.66 14.56
CA ASN A 182 20.01 7.76 13.64
C ASN A 182 18.53 7.57 13.98
N ALA A 183 18.20 7.46 15.27
CA ALA A 183 16.81 7.39 15.72
C ALA A 183 16.02 8.66 15.33
N LEU A 184 16.61 9.83 15.56
CA LEU A 184 16.03 11.11 15.17
C LEU A 184 15.93 11.25 13.65
N GLY A 185 16.95 10.78 12.92
CA GLY A 185 16.97 10.76 11.45
C GLY A 185 15.81 9.95 10.86
N ILE A 186 15.50 8.77 11.41
CA ILE A 186 14.32 7.99 11.00
C ILE A 186 13.03 8.76 11.28
N PHE A 187 12.89 9.31 12.49
CA PHE A 187 11.68 10.02 12.89
C PHE A 187 11.41 11.24 12.00
N ILE A 188 12.42 12.11 11.85
CA ILE A 188 12.34 13.31 11.01
C ILE A 188 12.10 12.90 9.54
N GLY A 189 12.88 11.94 9.03
CA GLY A 189 12.78 11.46 7.66
C GLY A 189 11.39 10.93 7.32
N PHE A 190 10.77 10.17 8.22
CA PHE A 190 9.42 9.66 8.02
C PHE A 190 8.39 10.78 7.88
N GLY A 191 8.32 11.71 8.85
CA GLY A 191 7.32 12.78 8.81
C GLY A 191 7.54 13.75 7.65
N LEU A 192 8.80 14.08 7.32
CA LEU A 192 9.11 14.90 6.15
C LEU A 192 8.77 14.19 4.84
N THR A 193 8.97 12.88 4.75
CA THR A 193 8.58 12.11 3.55
C THR A 193 7.07 12.09 3.40
N VAL A 194 6.33 11.73 4.44
CA VAL A 194 4.86 11.69 4.40
C VAL A 194 4.28 13.08 4.13
N GLY A 195 4.75 14.10 4.85
CA GLY A 195 4.30 15.47 4.68
C GLY A 195 4.68 16.08 3.34
N GLY A 196 5.92 15.86 2.88
CA GLY A 196 6.39 16.32 1.58
C GLY A 196 5.61 15.69 0.43
N VAL A 197 5.41 14.37 0.46
CA VAL A 197 4.62 13.65 -0.54
C VAL A 197 3.17 14.17 -0.55
N LEU A 198 2.49 14.19 0.60
CA LEU A 198 1.10 14.64 0.68
C LEU A 198 0.93 16.13 0.37
N GLY A 199 1.90 16.95 0.76
CA GLY A 199 1.93 18.40 0.54
C GLY A 199 2.13 18.76 -0.93
N PHE A 200 3.13 18.15 -1.58
CA PHE A 200 3.41 18.29 -3.01
C PHE A 200 2.17 17.91 -3.82
N PHE A 201 1.61 16.74 -3.54
CA PHE A 201 0.49 16.21 -4.30
C PHE A 201 -0.86 16.94 -4.08
N ARG A 202 -1.04 17.61 -2.93
CA ARG A 202 -2.23 18.46 -2.70
C ARG A 202 -2.07 19.90 -3.17
N GLY A 203 -0.87 20.30 -3.60
CA GLY A 203 -0.56 21.67 -4.01
C GLY A 203 -0.70 22.71 -2.88
N LYS A 204 -0.68 22.26 -1.60
CA LYS A 204 -0.83 23.12 -0.43
C LYS A 204 0.25 22.79 0.61
N TRP A 205 1.28 23.61 0.65
CA TRP A 205 2.40 23.45 1.59
C TRP A 205 2.01 23.57 3.06
N SER A 206 0.95 24.34 3.38
CA SER A 206 0.41 24.39 4.75
C SER A 206 -0.06 23.02 5.25
N TRP A 207 -0.55 22.17 4.34
CA TRP A 207 -0.94 20.80 4.65
C TRP A 207 0.24 19.84 4.75
N ALA A 208 1.36 20.13 4.09
CA ALA A 208 2.59 19.35 4.23
C ALA A 208 3.01 19.30 5.69
N TRP A 209 2.97 20.46 6.36
CA TRP A 209 3.30 20.57 7.77
C TRP A 209 2.31 19.85 8.67
N THR A 210 0.99 20.04 8.47
CA THR A 210 -0.01 19.37 9.31
C THR A 210 0.00 17.85 9.15
N THR A 211 0.27 17.35 7.94
CA THR A 211 0.39 15.91 7.69
C THR A 211 1.71 15.34 8.21
N ALA A 212 2.81 16.08 8.15
CA ALA A 212 4.07 15.72 8.81
C ALA A 212 3.89 15.62 10.33
N LEU A 213 3.25 16.61 10.96
CA LEU A 213 2.93 16.59 12.39
C LEU A 213 2.08 15.38 12.76
N GLY A 214 1.04 15.08 11.98
CA GLY A 214 0.21 13.89 12.19
C GLY A 214 1.01 12.59 12.05
N ALA A 215 1.88 12.49 11.03
CA ALA A 215 2.74 11.34 10.82
C ALA A 215 3.72 11.13 11.98
N TRP A 216 4.35 12.20 12.48
CA TRP A 216 5.21 12.17 13.65
C TRP A 216 4.45 11.75 14.91
N ALA A 217 3.26 12.30 15.15
CA ALA A 217 2.45 11.92 16.31
C ALA A 217 2.08 10.43 16.28
N ILE A 218 1.64 9.92 15.12
CA ILE A 218 1.32 8.49 14.93
C ILE A 218 2.57 7.64 15.16
N MET A 219 3.70 8.00 14.55
CA MET A 219 4.95 7.25 14.70
C MET A 219 5.44 7.24 16.15
N PHE A 220 5.35 8.37 16.84
CA PHE A 220 5.76 8.50 18.24
C PHE A 220 4.89 7.62 19.15
N VAL A 221 3.56 7.75 19.07
CA VAL A 221 2.62 6.94 19.85
C VAL A 221 2.81 5.45 19.57
N TRP A 222 2.93 5.08 18.29
CA TRP A 222 3.16 3.69 17.91
C TRP A 222 4.50 3.16 18.43
N THR A 223 5.55 3.98 18.43
CA THR A 223 6.86 3.62 19.01
C THR A 223 6.77 3.37 20.51
N ILE A 224 6.01 4.18 21.25
CA ILE A 224 5.75 3.94 22.67
C ILE A 224 5.01 2.62 22.87
N ILE A 225 3.94 2.36 22.10
CA ILE A 225 3.17 1.11 22.19
C ILE A 225 4.07 -0.10 21.94
N VAL A 226 4.90 -0.06 20.90
CA VAL A 226 5.84 -1.13 20.56
C VAL A 226 6.91 -1.30 21.65
N ALA A 227 7.46 -0.20 22.19
CA ALA A 227 8.43 -0.25 23.28
C ALA A 227 7.86 -0.92 24.52
N ILE A 228 6.66 -0.52 24.95
CA ILE A 228 5.95 -1.11 26.09
C ILE A 228 5.67 -2.60 25.82
N GLY A 229 5.13 -2.94 24.65
CA GLY A 229 4.85 -4.32 24.28
C GLY A 229 6.09 -5.20 24.25
N SER A 230 7.20 -4.69 23.70
CA SER A 230 8.47 -5.41 23.65
C SER A 230 9.05 -5.68 25.04
N HIS A 231 8.90 -4.72 25.97
CA HIS A 231 9.33 -4.87 27.35
C HIS A 231 8.54 -5.97 28.07
N PHE A 232 7.22 -6.05 27.86
CA PHE A 232 6.39 -7.11 28.44
C PHE A 232 6.68 -8.50 27.87
N LEU A 233 7.00 -8.60 26.57
CA LEU A 233 7.35 -9.86 25.92
C LEU A 233 8.71 -10.38 26.38
N TYR A 234 9.70 -9.48 26.52
CA TYR A 234 11.03 -9.84 27.02
C TYR A 234 10.98 -10.34 28.47
N ASN A 235 10.26 -9.64 29.35
CA ASN A 235 10.10 -10.03 30.76
C ASN A 235 9.29 -11.33 30.98
N ARG A 236 8.55 -11.82 29.95
CA ARG A 236 7.86 -13.11 29.99
C ARG A 236 8.72 -14.28 29.51
N ALA A 237 9.78 -14.04 28.75
CA ALA A 237 10.69 -15.08 28.29
C ALA A 237 11.71 -15.49 29.36
N ASP A 238 11.98 -14.59 30.32
CA ASP A 238 12.89 -14.81 31.45
C ASP A 238 12.21 -15.39 32.71
N ARG A 239 10.94 -15.83 32.61
CA ARG A 239 10.19 -16.54 33.67
C ARG A 239 9.75 -17.91 33.19
#